data_AF-A0A537IHM4-F1
#
_entry.id   AF-A0A537IHM4-F1
#
_cell.length_a   1.000
_cell.length_b   1.000
_cell.length_c   1.000
_cell.angle_alpha   90.00
_cell.angle_beta   90.00
_cell.angle_gamma   90.00
#
_symmetry.space_group_name_H-M   'P 1'
#
loop_
_entity.id
_entity.type
_entity.pdbx_description
1 polymer ?
#
loop_
_entity_poly.entity_id
_entity_poly.type
_entity_poly.pdbx_seq_one_letter_code
_entity_poly.pdbx_strand_id
1 'polypeptide(L)'
;MATTNGNNGDSNNKKIRYSDIPDKNEIGNLGKIMGGILLILFTITPLFFIIALWPDRMPTAKDDTQLYINRLFHVAISQQGTLHINIIMFLLVALAGFTGNMVHVATSFTNYVGSEKFKRSWLLWYFVKPFTASAVAVIFYLVLKAGLLNFDGSNGANPFGIVILSALAGLYTDKAMLKLEEIFVIIFKPKDDRPDKLETELKITGITPQTIEKDKENSYVVAGENLDKVKLGLFINDEPVANPEISATTINFKYTIPETQRDKTEFLFVIKDEQGQPKFQQALTLSNDTLNNLNFPADKEIPSSIEHHDESNISNQPPANPPPNIR
;
A
#
# COMPACT_ATOMS: atom_id res chain seq x y z
N MET A 1 42.29 77.84 -24.06
CA MET A 1 43.48 77.30 -23.35
C MET A 1 43.00 76.68 -22.06
N ALA A 2 43.17 75.35 -21.93
CA ALA A 2 43.46 74.53 -20.74
C ALA A 2 43.10 75.11 -19.35
N THR A 3 42.43 74.47 -18.39
CA THR A 3 42.33 73.04 -17.99
C THR A 3 41.15 72.90 -17.02
N THR A 4 40.41 71.79 -17.06
CA THR A 4 39.63 71.35 -15.88
C THR A 4 40.03 69.93 -15.58
N ASN A 5 40.84 69.80 -14.52
CA ASN A 5 41.34 68.57 -13.96
C ASN A 5 40.36 68.14 -12.85
N GLY A 6 39.81 66.92 -12.95
CA GLY A 6 38.83 66.40 -11.99
C GLY A 6 38.82 64.88 -12.05
N ASN A 7 39.90 64.27 -11.58
CA ASN A 7 40.02 62.83 -11.37
C ASN A 7 39.48 62.44 -9.99
N ASN A 8 39.10 61.17 -9.87
CA ASN A 8 38.83 60.37 -8.66
C ASN A 8 37.40 60.35 -8.10
N GLY A 9 36.72 59.24 -8.40
CA GLY A 9 35.54 58.80 -7.67
C GLY A 9 35.01 57.42 -8.05
N ASP A 10 35.82 56.52 -8.63
CA ASP A 10 35.39 55.13 -8.87
C ASP A 10 35.58 54.31 -7.60
N SER A 11 34.75 54.61 -6.58
CA SER A 11 34.66 53.79 -5.38
C SER A 11 33.91 52.52 -5.75
N ASN A 12 34.67 51.44 -5.92
CA ASN A 12 34.25 50.04 -6.01
C ASN A 12 33.25 49.65 -4.91
N ASN A 13 31.98 50.04 -5.05
CA ASN A 13 30.90 49.59 -4.19
C ASN A 13 30.47 48.19 -4.67
N LYS A 14 31.29 47.18 -4.35
CA LYS A 14 30.93 45.77 -4.52
C LYS A 14 29.76 45.49 -3.57
N LYS A 15 28.53 45.64 -4.08
CA LYS A 15 27.29 45.23 -3.41
C LYS A 15 27.44 43.74 -3.08
N ILE A 16 27.79 43.42 -1.83
CA ILE A 16 27.82 42.04 -1.34
C ILE A 16 26.37 41.57 -1.43
N ARG A 17 26.07 40.62 -2.33
CA ARG A 17 24.73 40.07 -2.42
C ARG A 17 24.52 39.25 -1.15
N TYR A 18 23.30 39.27 -0.59
CA TYR A 18 23.00 38.47 0.61
C TYR A 18 23.29 36.97 0.42
N SER A 19 23.33 36.50 -0.84
CA SER A 19 23.77 35.16 -1.26
C SER A 19 25.26 34.87 -1.03
N ASP A 20 26.09 35.89 -0.85
CA ASP A 20 27.56 35.78 -0.78
C ASP A 20 28.05 35.74 0.68
N ILE A 21 27.13 35.84 1.65
CA ILE A 21 27.44 35.65 3.06
C ILE A 21 27.47 34.14 3.29
N PRO A 22 28.64 33.52 3.59
CA PRO A 22 28.70 32.09 3.84
C PRO A 22 27.73 31.75 4.97
N ASP A 23 26.79 30.86 4.70
CA ASP A 23 25.77 30.45 5.66
C ASP A 23 26.52 29.81 6.84
N LYS A 24 26.58 30.51 7.98
CA LYS A 24 27.39 30.11 9.15
C LYS A 24 27.04 28.71 9.67
N ASN A 25 25.91 28.16 9.22
CA ASN A 25 25.41 26.85 9.59
C ASN A 25 25.91 25.69 8.69
N GLU A 26 26.69 25.97 7.64
CA GLU A 26 27.28 24.94 6.78
C GLU A 26 28.50 24.26 7.43
N ILE A 27 28.70 22.97 7.10
CA ILE A 27 29.88 22.22 7.54
C ILE A 27 31.09 22.56 6.67
N GLY A 28 32.23 22.80 7.31
CA GLY A 28 33.50 23.01 6.59
C GLY A 28 33.98 21.73 5.89
N ASN A 29 34.96 21.86 4.99
CA ASN A 29 35.49 20.75 4.21
C ASN A 29 36.01 19.59 5.08
N LEU A 30 36.68 19.91 6.20
CA LEU A 30 37.11 18.90 7.17
C LEU A 30 35.93 18.14 7.78
N GLY A 31 34.83 18.83 8.10
CA GLY A 31 33.61 18.22 8.63
C GLY A 31 32.93 17.28 7.63
N LYS A 32 32.97 17.61 6.33
CA LYS A 32 32.48 16.74 5.26
C LYS A 32 33.28 15.43 5.20
N ILE A 33 34.61 15.52 5.22
CA ILE A 33 35.51 14.35 5.19
C ILE A 33 35.34 13.48 6.44
N MET A 34 35.36 14.09 7.62
CA MET A 34 35.15 13.38 8.88
C MET A 34 33.78 12.71 8.94
N GLY A 35 32.73 13.40 8.48
CA GLY A 35 31.38 12.84 8.40
C GLY A 35 31.31 11.61 7.48
N GLY A 36 31.97 11.66 6.33
CA GLY A 36 32.07 10.52 5.41
C GLY A 36 32.81 9.32 6.00
N ILE A 37 33.95 9.55 6.66
CA ILE A 37 34.71 8.47 7.33
C ILE A 37 33.90 7.86 8.47
N LEU A 38 33.27 8.70 9.30
CA LEU A 38 32.43 8.26 10.41
C LEU A 38 31.26 7.41 9.89
N LEU A 39 30.61 7.85 8.82
CA LEU A 39 29.51 7.12 8.19
C LEU A 39 29.95 5.73 7.70
N ILE A 40 31.10 5.62 7.05
CA ILE A 40 31.66 4.33 6.61
C ILE A 40 31.92 3.43 7.81
N LEU A 41 32.59 3.96 8.84
CA LEU A 41 32.89 3.21 10.06
C LEU A 41 31.61 2.70 10.75
N PHE A 42 30.61 3.56 10.91
CA PHE A 42 29.33 3.22 11.51
C PHE A 42 28.47 2.28 10.67
N THR A 43 28.72 2.19 9.36
CA THR A 43 28.04 1.22 8.48
C THR A 43 28.70 -0.15 8.55
N ILE A 44 30.04 -0.21 8.57
CA ILE A 44 30.79 -1.47 8.60
C ILE A 44 30.70 -2.13 9.98
N THR A 45 30.70 -1.36 11.05
CA THR A 45 30.65 -1.87 12.44
C THR A 45 29.45 -2.81 12.70
N PRO A 46 28.18 -2.43 12.45
CA PRO A 46 27.04 -3.31 12.67
C PRO A 46 27.06 -4.51 11.71
N LEU A 47 27.55 -4.35 10.48
CA LEU A 47 27.69 -5.45 9.53
C LEU A 47 28.70 -6.51 10.03
N PHE A 48 29.82 -6.06 10.59
CA PHE A 48 30.79 -6.92 11.26
C PHE A 48 30.13 -7.69 12.41
N PHE A 49 29.33 -7.04 13.25
CA PHE A 49 28.63 -7.71 14.34
C PHE A 49 27.56 -8.68 13.86
N ILE A 50 26.84 -8.40 12.77
CA ILE A 50 25.89 -9.35 12.16
C ILE A 50 26.61 -10.65 11.77
N ILE A 51 27.77 -10.52 11.12
CA ILE A 51 28.57 -11.69 10.72
C ILE A 51 29.14 -12.39 11.95
N ALA A 52 29.66 -11.63 12.92
CA ALA A 52 30.31 -12.18 14.10
C ALA A 52 29.35 -12.86 15.09
N LEU A 53 28.09 -12.40 15.16
CA LEU A 53 27.02 -12.96 15.99
C LEU A 53 26.19 -14.02 15.24
N TRP A 54 26.53 -14.30 13.99
CA TRP A 54 25.79 -15.26 13.18
C TRP A 54 25.90 -16.66 13.78
N PRO A 55 24.77 -17.33 14.12
CA PRO A 55 24.81 -18.65 14.73
C PRO A 55 25.20 -19.73 13.71
N ASP A 56 26.04 -20.69 14.11
CA ASP A 56 26.48 -21.81 13.26
C ASP A 56 25.31 -22.73 12.84
N ARG A 57 24.26 -22.75 13.66
CA ARG A 57 23.01 -23.45 13.38
C ARG A 57 21.85 -22.57 13.80
N MET A 58 20.92 -22.39 12.88
CA MET A 58 19.71 -21.63 13.13
C MET A 58 18.72 -22.41 14.00
N PRO A 59 17.99 -21.73 14.90
CA PRO A 59 16.90 -22.36 15.62
C PRO A 59 15.84 -22.82 14.62
N THR A 60 15.51 -24.10 14.67
CA THR A 60 14.29 -24.61 14.02
C THR A 60 13.13 -24.45 15.00
N ALA A 61 11.88 -24.44 14.53
CA ALA A 61 10.69 -24.29 15.38
C ALA A 61 10.57 -25.30 16.56
N LYS A 62 11.40 -26.36 16.58
CA LYS A 62 11.48 -27.34 17.68
C LYS A 62 12.59 -27.05 18.70
N ASP A 63 13.47 -26.08 18.44
CA ASP A 63 14.77 -25.90 19.11
C ASP A 63 14.86 -24.60 19.93
N ASP A 64 13.73 -24.06 20.38
CA ASP A 64 13.65 -22.75 21.06
C ASP A 64 14.37 -22.68 22.42
N THR A 65 14.93 -23.78 22.92
CA THR A 65 15.62 -23.88 24.22
C THR A 65 17.15 -23.98 24.13
N GLN A 66 17.72 -23.89 22.93
CA GLN A 66 19.16 -24.04 22.73
C GLN A 66 19.95 -22.85 23.31
N LEU A 67 21.04 -23.18 24.01
CA LEU A 67 21.99 -22.23 24.58
C LEU A 67 23.23 -22.15 23.68
N TYR A 68 23.72 -20.92 23.48
CA TYR A 68 24.86 -20.62 22.63
C TYR A 68 26.01 -20.05 23.46
N ILE A 69 27.24 -20.44 23.11
CA ILE A 69 28.44 -19.80 23.64
C ILE A 69 28.74 -18.57 22.79
N ASN A 70 28.90 -17.42 23.43
CA ASN A 70 29.31 -16.20 22.76
C ASN A 70 30.83 -16.17 22.57
N ARG A 71 31.32 -16.78 21.48
CA ARG A 71 32.64 -16.46 20.94
C ARG A 71 32.43 -15.71 19.64
N LEU A 72 33.08 -14.54 19.52
CA LEU A 72 33.12 -13.77 18.28
C LEU A 72 33.48 -14.72 17.11
N PHE A 73 32.64 -14.78 16.08
CA PHE A 73 32.77 -15.65 14.89
C PHE A 73 32.59 -17.16 15.09
N HIS A 74 32.26 -17.62 16.30
CA HIS A 74 32.06 -19.05 16.61
C HIS A 74 30.88 -19.21 17.57
N VAL A 75 29.71 -18.73 17.14
CA VAL A 75 28.47 -18.83 17.92
C VAL A 75 27.89 -20.23 17.73
N ALA A 76 28.38 -21.16 18.53
CA ALA A 76 28.02 -22.57 18.49
C ALA A 76 27.05 -22.96 19.62
N ILE A 77 26.22 -23.97 19.36
CA ILE A 77 25.35 -24.60 20.36
C ILE A 77 26.24 -25.29 21.40
N SER A 78 25.98 -25.04 22.68
CA SER A 78 26.65 -25.73 23.78
C SER A 78 25.73 -25.89 24.97
N GLN A 79 25.81 -27.04 25.64
CA GLN A 79 25.07 -27.29 26.88
C GLN A 79 25.52 -26.41 28.06
N GLN A 80 26.65 -25.69 27.92
CA GLN A 80 27.16 -24.71 28.88
C GLN A 80 27.01 -23.26 28.37
N GLY A 81 26.26 -23.04 27.29
CA GLY A 81 26.03 -21.70 26.75
C GLY A 81 25.25 -20.81 27.72
N THR A 82 25.49 -19.51 27.67
CA THR A 82 24.82 -18.52 28.54
C THR A 82 23.81 -17.66 27.78
N LEU A 83 23.89 -17.62 26.44
CA LEU A 83 22.99 -16.82 25.62
C LEU A 83 21.90 -17.68 24.99
N HIS A 84 20.67 -17.26 25.22
CA HIS A 84 19.49 -17.84 24.61
C HIS A 84 19.32 -17.31 23.18
N ILE A 85 18.84 -18.16 22.27
CA ILE A 85 18.75 -17.83 20.85
C ILE A 85 17.87 -16.61 20.55
N ASN A 86 16.81 -16.40 21.33
CA ASN A 86 15.96 -15.22 21.15
C ASN A 86 16.74 -13.91 21.35
N ILE A 87 17.71 -13.88 22.26
CA ILE A 87 18.56 -12.70 22.51
C ILE A 87 19.45 -12.43 21.29
N ILE A 88 20.05 -13.48 20.72
CA ILE A 88 20.84 -13.37 19.49
C ILE A 88 19.97 -12.86 18.34
N MET A 89 18.74 -13.33 18.22
CA MET A 89 17.80 -12.85 17.20
C MET A 89 17.45 -11.38 17.39
N PHE A 90 17.15 -10.94 18.62
CA PHE A 90 16.89 -9.53 18.90
C PHE A 90 18.10 -8.65 18.54
N LEU A 91 19.31 -9.11 18.83
CA LEU A 91 20.55 -8.41 18.44
C LEU A 91 20.72 -8.35 16.92
N LEU A 92 20.55 -9.47 16.22
CA LEU A 92 20.67 -9.52 14.76
C LEU A 92 19.64 -8.63 14.07
N VAL A 93 18.39 -8.64 14.52
CA VAL A 93 17.30 -7.80 14.04
C VAL A 93 17.61 -6.31 14.28
N ALA A 94 18.04 -5.98 15.50
CA ALA A 94 18.39 -4.60 15.87
C ALA A 94 19.56 -4.07 15.01
N LEU A 95 20.60 -4.88 14.82
CA LEU A 95 21.76 -4.55 13.99
C LEU A 95 21.39 -4.46 12.51
N ALA A 96 20.52 -5.34 12.02
CA ALA A 96 20.04 -5.32 10.65
C ALA A 96 19.24 -4.04 10.36
N GLY A 97 18.30 -3.68 11.26
CA GLY A 97 17.56 -2.42 11.16
C GLY A 97 18.45 -1.18 11.21
N PHE A 98 19.45 -1.19 12.10
CA PHE A 98 20.45 -0.14 12.15
C PHE A 98 21.24 -0.03 10.83
N THR A 99 21.69 -1.16 10.29
CA THR A 99 22.44 -1.24 9.03
C THR A 99 21.61 -0.77 7.84
N GLY A 100 20.33 -1.15 7.78
CA GLY A 100 19.40 -0.66 6.77
C GLY A 100 19.27 0.85 6.79
N ASN A 101 19.12 1.46 7.97
CA ASN A 101 19.03 2.91 8.05
C ASN A 101 20.38 3.63 7.82
N MET A 102 21.52 2.97 8.03
CA MET A 102 22.82 3.50 7.62
C MET A 102 22.87 3.76 6.11
N VAL A 103 22.28 2.89 5.28
CA VAL A 103 22.18 3.10 3.82
C VAL A 103 21.30 4.33 3.49
N HIS A 104 20.20 4.51 4.22
CA HIS A 104 19.34 5.70 4.09
C HIS A 104 20.08 6.99 4.47
N VAL A 105 20.79 6.97 5.60
CA VAL A 105 21.60 8.07 6.10
C VAL A 105 22.75 8.38 5.13
N ALA A 106 23.40 7.36 4.55
CA ALA A 106 24.44 7.54 3.56
C ALA A 106 23.94 8.22 2.30
N THR A 107 22.82 7.74 1.74
CA THR A 107 22.17 8.36 0.57
C THR A 107 21.77 9.81 0.85
N SER A 108 21.22 10.08 2.04
CA SER A 108 20.87 11.45 2.43
C SER A 108 22.11 12.33 2.54
N PHE A 109 23.16 11.83 3.21
CA PHE A 109 24.42 12.55 3.39
C PHE A 109 25.06 12.91 2.04
N THR A 110 25.17 11.96 1.11
CA THR A 110 25.76 12.22 -0.22
C THR A 110 24.97 13.24 -1.01
N ASN A 111 23.63 13.18 -0.98
CA ASN A 111 22.76 14.14 -1.65
C ASN A 111 22.92 15.57 -1.09
N TYR A 112 22.90 15.74 0.24
CA TYR A 112 23.00 17.06 0.87
C TYR A 112 24.41 17.65 0.81
N VAL A 113 25.44 16.82 0.96
CA VAL A 113 26.84 17.26 0.83
C VAL A 113 27.17 17.59 -0.62
N GLY A 114 26.71 16.77 -1.58
CA GLY A 114 26.92 17.01 -3.01
C GLY A 114 26.16 18.23 -3.54
N SER A 115 25.05 18.60 -2.90
CA SER A 115 24.29 19.81 -3.23
C SER A 115 24.69 21.04 -2.41
N GLU A 116 25.74 20.95 -1.59
CA GLU A 116 26.21 22.01 -0.67
C GLU A 116 25.15 22.53 0.32
N LYS A 117 24.10 21.75 0.60
CA LYS A 117 22.98 22.14 1.48
C LYS A 117 23.02 21.46 2.85
N PHE A 118 24.16 20.89 3.22
CA PHE A 118 24.31 20.20 4.50
C PHE A 118 24.43 21.18 5.66
N LYS A 119 23.45 21.16 6.56
CA LYS A 119 23.38 22.02 7.75
C LYS A 119 23.85 21.27 9.00
N ARG A 120 24.66 21.92 9.84
CA ARG A 120 25.16 21.36 11.12
C ARG A 120 24.04 20.92 12.07
N SER A 121 22.92 21.64 12.08
CA SER A 121 21.77 21.33 12.92
C SER A 121 21.17 19.95 12.68
N TRP A 122 21.40 19.36 11.49
CA TRP A 122 20.91 18.02 11.16
C TRP A 122 21.81 16.89 11.68
N LEU A 123 23.00 17.19 12.21
CA LEU A 123 23.93 16.16 12.69
C LEU A 123 23.29 15.26 13.76
N LEU A 124 22.49 15.84 14.66
CA LEU A 124 21.79 15.09 15.70
C LEU A 124 20.73 14.15 15.09
N TRP A 125 20.03 14.57 14.04
CA TRP A 125 19.10 13.72 13.31
C TRP A 125 19.82 12.52 12.68
N TYR A 126 20.97 12.75 12.04
CA TYR A 126 21.80 11.66 11.48
C TYR A 126 22.29 10.67 12.54
N PHE A 127 22.56 11.15 13.75
CA PHE A 127 22.98 10.29 14.86
C PHE A 127 21.84 9.49 15.46
N VAL A 128 20.65 10.09 15.64
CA VAL A 128 19.51 9.46 16.33
C VAL A 128 18.73 8.51 15.42
N LYS A 129 18.54 8.85 14.14
CA LYS A 129 17.73 8.07 13.19
C LYS A 129 18.08 6.57 13.09
N PRO A 130 19.36 6.17 13.11
CA PRO A 130 19.73 4.75 13.07
C PRO A 130 19.26 3.95 14.28
N PHE A 131 19.21 4.57 15.46
CA PHE A 131 18.70 3.93 16.67
C PHE A 131 17.18 3.82 16.64
N THR A 132 16.48 4.82 16.11
CA THR A 132 15.02 4.72 15.94
C THR A 132 14.66 3.62 14.95
N ALA A 133 15.41 3.49 13.85
CA ALA A 133 15.25 2.42 12.88
C ALA A 133 15.50 1.02 13.47
N SER A 134 16.52 0.91 14.32
CA SER A 134 16.82 -0.32 15.06
C SER A 134 15.66 -0.74 15.97
N ALA A 135 15.08 0.22 16.71
CA ALA A 135 13.91 -0.03 17.55
C ALA A 135 12.68 -0.46 16.72
N VAL A 136 12.42 0.21 15.60
CA VAL A 136 11.32 -0.14 14.68
C VAL A 136 11.48 -1.56 14.13
N ALA A 137 12.70 -1.95 13.74
CA ALA A 137 12.97 -3.32 13.29
C ALA A 137 12.69 -4.37 14.37
N VAL A 138 13.07 -4.10 15.63
CA VAL A 138 12.75 -4.98 16.76
C VAL A 138 11.25 -5.10 16.98
N ILE A 139 10.50 -3.99 16.93
CA ILE A 139 9.04 -4.01 17.02
C ILE A 139 8.45 -4.85 15.88
N PHE A 140 8.95 -4.68 14.66
CA PHE A 140 8.48 -5.44 13.50
C PHE A 140 8.73 -6.95 13.66
N TYR A 141 9.89 -7.34 14.20
CA TYR A 141 10.17 -8.73 14.54
C TYR A 141 9.20 -9.27 15.60
N LEU A 142 8.85 -8.49 16.62
CA LEU A 142 7.86 -8.89 17.62
C LEU A 142 6.47 -9.08 17.02
N VAL A 143 6.06 -8.20 16.09
CA VAL A 143 4.79 -8.33 15.36
C VAL A 143 4.77 -9.60 14.51
N LEU A 144 5.87 -9.90 13.80
CA LEU A 144 6.02 -11.15 13.03
C LEU A 144 5.95 -12.37 13.97
N LYS A 145 6.67 -12.32 15.09
CA LYS A 145 6.72 -13.42 16.08
C LYS A 145 5.36 -13.65 16.76
N ALA A 146 4.58 -12.59 16.94
CA ALA A 146 3.22 -12.67 17.48
C ALA A 146 2.18 -13.18 16.46
N GLY A 147 2.56 -13.39 15.19
CA GLY A 147 1.65 -13.86 14.14
C GLY A 147 0.67 -12.79 13.64
N LEU A 148 0.92 -11.50 13.92
CA LEU A 148 0.06 -10.40 13.49
C LEU A 148 0.18 -10.09 11.99
N LEU A 149 1.25 -10.57 11.36
CA LEU A 149 1.48 -10.49 9.93
C LEU A 149 1.37 -11.90 9.35
N ASN A 150 0.48 -12.07 8.37
CA ASN A 150 0.33 -13.32 7.61
C ASN A 150 1.59 -13.54 6.77
N PHE A 151 2.60 -14.14 7.38
CA PHE A 151 3.79 -14.61 6.69
C PHE A 151 3.59 -16.10 6.44
N ASP A 152 3.27 -16.46 5.19
CA ASP A 152 3.05 -17.84 4.76
C ASP A 152 4.41 -18.57 4.62
N GLY A 153 5.07 -18.75 5.76
CA GLY A 153 6.27 -19.55 5.91
C GLY A 153 5.89 -20.94 6.37
N SER A 154 5.35 -21.76 5.46
CA SER A 154 4.92 -23.15 5.70
C SER A 154 6.01 -24.07 6.29
N ASN A 155 7.24 -23.59 6.43
CA ASN A 155 8.26 -24.10 7.34
C ASN A 155 8.78 -22.91 8.15
N GLY A 156 8.57 -22.94 9.47
CA GLY A 156 8.90 -21.88 10.46
C GLY A 156 9.79 -20.73 9.99
N ALA A 157 9.31 -19.50 10.17
CA ALA A 157 9.93 -18.24 9.72
C ALA A 157 11.45 -18.31 9.55
N ASN A 158 11.90 -18.34 8.29
CA ASN A 158 13.32 -18.41 7.94
C ASN A 158 14.08 -17.24 8.59
N PRO A 159 15.09 -17.49 9.45
CA PRO A 159 15.86 -16.44 10.11
C PRO A 159 16.55 -15.47 9.15
N PHE A 160 16.96 -15.93 7.96
CA PHE A 160 17.45 -15.03 6.91
C PHE A 160 16.36 -14.06 6.46
N GLY A 161 15.13 -14.55 6.28
CA GLY A 161 13.98 -13.71 5.94
C GLY A 161 13.70 -12.66 7.00
N ILE A 162 13.76 -13.05 8.28
CA ILE A 162 13.59 -12.12 9.41
C ILE A 162 14.66 -11.01 9.39
N VAL A 163 15.93 -11.37 9.22
CA VAL A 163 17.05 -10.40 9.18
C VAL A 163 16.93 -9.46 7.97
N ILE A 164 16.59 -9.99 6.79
CA ILE A 164 16.39 -9.17 5.58
C ILE A 164 15.21 -8.22 5.75
N LEU A 165 14.07 -8.68 6.26
CA LEU A 165 12.92 -7.83 6.54
C LEU A 165 13.23 -6.76 7.56
N SER A 166 14.04 -7.09 8.57
CA SER A 166 14.49 -6.12 9.59
C SER A 166 15.39 -5.04 8.97
N ALA A 167 16.30 -5.43 8.08
CA ALA A 167 17.12 -4.48 7.33
C ALA A 167 16.27 -3.58 6.41
N LEU A 168 15.27 -4.14 5.72
CA LEU A 168 14.33 -3.35 4.90
C LEU A 168 13.47 -2.41 5.75
N ALA A 169 12.99 -2.87 6.90
CA ALA A 169 12.25 -2.05 7.84
C ALA A 169 13.11 -0.88 8.33
N GLY A 170 14.40 -1.10 8.58
CA GLY A 170 15.35 -0.04 8.89
C GLY A 170 15.60 0.93 7.72
N LEU A 171 15.86 0.40 6.52
CA LEU A 171 16.08 1.20 5.30
C LEU A 171 14.90 2.12 4.97
N TYR A 172 13.69 1.60 5.20
CA TYR A 172 12.42 2.29 4.95
C TYR A 172 11.65 2.53 6.26
N THR A 173 12.35 3.02 7.30
CA THR A 173 11.78 3.24 8.65
C THR A 173 10.43 3.96 8.61
N ASP A 174 10.28 4.99 7.78
CA ASP A 174 9.02 5.75 7.65
C ASP A 174 7.87 4.86 7.12
N LYS A 175 8.13 4.00 6.13
CA LYS A 175 7.12 3.06 5.60
C LYS A 175 6.82 1.93 6.59
N ALA A 176 7.83 1.46 7.32
CA ALA A 176 7.64 0.46 8.35
C ALA A 176 6.75 0.97 9.49
N MET A 177 6.94 2.22 9.93
CA MET A 177 6.09 2.85 10.95
C MET A 177 4.64 3.00 10.48
N LEU A 178 4.42 3.45 9.23
CA LEU A 178 3.07 3.49 8.65
C LEU A 178 2.42 2.11 8.64
N LYS A 179 3.18 1.04 8.34
CA LYS A 179 2.64 -0.32 8.39
C LYS A 179 2.28 -0.75 9.82
N LEU A 180 3.09 -0.38 10.81
CA LEU A 180 2.78 -0.65 12.21
C LEU A 180 1.53 0.11 12.68
N GLU A 181 1.32 1.34 12.20
CA GLU A 181 0.10 2.11 12.43
C GLU A 181 -1.13 1.41 11.84
N GLU A 182 -1.06 0.92 10.59
CA GLU A 182 -2.14 0.12 10.00
C GLU A 182 -2.50 -1.09 10.87
N ILE A 183 -1.49 -1.84 11.33
CA ILE A 183 -1.68 -3.00 12.20
C ILE A 183 -2.34 -2.59 13.52
N PHE A 184 -1.88 -1.50 14.13
CA PHE A 184 -2.47 -0.95 15.35
C PHE A 184 -3.95 -0.61 15.15
N VAL A 185 -4.30 0.12 14.08
CA VAL A 185 -5.69 0.49 13.78
C VAL A 185 -6.56 -0.74 13.52
N ILE A 186 -6.04 -1.77 12.85
CA ILE A 186 -6.78 -3.03 12.61
C ILE A 186 -7.08 -3.77 13.92
N ILE A 187 -6.12 -3.85 14.83
CA ILE A 187 -6.26 -4.57 16.10
C ILE A 187 -7.20 -3.83 17.04
N PHE A 188 -7.04 -2.51 17.13
CA PHE A 188 -7.80 -1.69 18.07
C PHE A 188 -9.11 -1.15 17.49
N LYS A 189 -9.42 -1.42 16.20
CA LYS A 189 -10.60 -0.97 15.44
C LYS A 189 -11.27 0.23 16.11
N PRO A 190 -10.71 1.45 16.00
CA PRO A 190 -11.20 2.59 16.76
C PRO A 190 -12.69 2.79 16.46
N LYS A 191 -13.54 2.31 17.38
CA LYS A 191 -14.99 2.39 17.27
C LYS A 191 -15.39 3.73 17.85
N ASP A 192 -15.70 4.65 16.97
CA ASP A 192 -16.15 5.98 17.35
C ASP A 192 -17.65 5.93 17.65
N ASP A 193 -18.00 5.49 18.87
CA ASP A 193 -19.37 5.32 19.38
C ASP A 193 -19.97 6.62 19.95
N ARG A 194 -19.52 7.79 19.47
CA ARG A 194 -20.08 9.07 19.92
C ARG A 194 -21.56 9.17 19.49
N PRO A 195 -22.50 9.43 20.42
CA PRO A 195 -23.94 9.51 20.10
C PRO A 195 -24.29 10.65 19.15
N ASP A 196 -23.44 11.68 19.06
CA ASP A 196 -23.58 12.83 18.16
C ASP A 196 -22.62 12.75 16.95
N LYS A 197 -22.08 11.57 16.64
CA LYS A 197 -21.27 11.41 15.43
C LYS A 197 -22.20 11.58 14.25
N LEU A 198 -22.03 12.69 13.53
CA LEU A 198 -22.59 12.85 12.20
C LEU A 198 -21.90 11.81 11.31
N GLU A 199 -22.46 10.61 11.23
CA GLU A 199 -22.16 9.69 10.13
C GLU A 199 -22.50 10.47 8.86
N THR A 200 -21.48 11.04 8.25
CA THR A 200 -21.61 11.81 6.99
C THR A 200 -21.09 10.96 5.83
N GLU A 201 -20.81 9.68 6.09
CA GLU A 201 -20.47 8.73 5.05
C GLU A 201 -21.73 8.45 4.24
N LEU A 202 -21.74 9.00 3.02
CA LEU A 202 -22.73 8.72 2.01
C LEU A 202 -22.70 7.23 1.69
N LYS A 203 -23.78 6.52 1.97
CA LYS A 203 -23.93 5.10 1.64
C LYS A 203 -25.07 4.93 0.67
N ILE A 204 -24.80 4.39 -0.52
CA ILE A 204 -25.83 4.13 -1.53
C ILE A 204 -26.01 2.62 -1.61
N THR A 205 -27.20 2.12 -1.29
CA THR A 205 -27.50 0.68 -1.22
C THR A 205 -27.94 0.11 -2.56
N GLY A 206 -28.47 0.94 -3.46
CA GLY A 206 -28.84 0.52 -4.81
C GLY A 206 -29.99 1.33 -5.39
N ILE A 207 -30.26 1.11 -6.68
CA ILE A 207 -31.36 1.71 -7.43
C ILE A 207 -32.43 0.65 -7.72
N THR A 208 -33.70 1.04 -7.55
CA THR A 208 -34.87 0.21 -7.85
C THR A 208 -35.86 1.01 -8.70
N PRO A 209 -36.41 0.46 -9.80
CA PRO A 209 -36.09 -0.84 -10.40
C PRO A 209 -34.73 -0.81 -11.13
N GLN A 210 -34.15 -2.01 -11.37
CA GLN A 210 -32.93 -2.15 -12.19
C GLN A 210 -33.25 -2.26 -13.69
N THR A 211 -34.50 -2.01 -14.07
CA THR A 211 -35.01 -2.12 -15.44
C THR A 211 -35.44 -0.77 -15.99
N ILE A 212 -35.23 -0.55 -17.29
CA ILE A 212 -35.63 0.65 -18.03
C ILE A 212 -36.56 0.32 -19.20
N GLU A 213 -37.70 1.01 -19.32
CA GLU A 213 -38.63 0.93 -20.45
C GLU A 213 -38.35 2.06 -21.46
N LYS A 214 -38.29 1.74 -22.77
CA LYS A 214 -37.94 2.71 -23.84
C LYS A 214 -39.03 3.73 -24.13
N ASP A 215 -40.29 3.32 -24.00
CA ASP A 215 -41.44 4.08 -24.52
C ASP A 215 -42.27 4.76 -23.40
N LYS A 216 -41.82 4.70 -22.15
CA LYS A 216 -42.54 5.25 -20.99
C LYS A 216 -41.62 6.03 -20.05
N GLU A 217 -42.22 6.92 -19.25
CA GLU A 217 -41.54 7.59 -18.14
C GLU A 217 -41.21 6.56 -17.05
N ASN A 218 -39.92 6.37 -16.74
CA ASN A 218 -39.46 5.46 -15.71
C ASN A 218 -39.30 6.20 -14.38
N SER A 219 -39.79 5.61 -13.29
CA SER A 219 -39.61 6.15 -11.93
C SER A 219 -38.60 5.30 -11.18
N TYR A 220 -37.54 5.93 -10.66
CA TYR A 220 -36.47 5.28 -9.92
C TYR A 220 -36.38 5.78 -8.49
N VAL A 221 -36.10 4.85 -7.58
CA VAL A 221 -35.81 5.09 -6.17
C VAL A 221 -34.40 4.58 -5.89
N VAL A 222 -33.50 5.50 -5.53
CA VAL A 222 -32.16 5.16 -5.02
C VAL A 222 -32.24 5.18 -3.50
N ALA A 223 -31.98 4.03 -2.88
CA ALA A 223 -31.91 3.93 -1.43
C ALA A 223 -30.48 4.19 -0.94
N GLY A 224 -30.37 4.83 0.22
CA GLY A 224 -29.08 5.13 0.84
C GLY A 224 -29.21 5.77 2.21
N GLU A 225 -28.10 6.28 2.72
CA GLU A 225 -27.97 7.00 3.98
C GLU A 225 -27.16 8.28 3.71
N ASN A 226 -27.59 9.40 4.31
CA ASN A 226 -26.96 10.74 4.20
C ASN A 226 -26.90 11.33 2.78
N LEU A 227 -27.90 11.02 1.95
CA LEU A 227 -27.97 11.44 0.55
C LEU A 227 -28.21 12.95 0.37
N ASP A 228 -28.75 13.64 1.38
CA ASP A 228 -29.02 15.08 1.42
C ASP A 228 -27.83 15.93 1.88
N LYS A 229 -26.79 15.30 2.45
CA LYS A 229 -25.61 15.98 3.00
C LYS A 229 -24.59 16.36 1.94
N VAL A 230 -24.69 15.80 0.73
CA VAL A 230 -23.75 16.01 -0.37
C VAL A 230 -24.52 16.41 -1.62
N LYS A 231 -24.02 17.38 -2.40
CA LYS A 231 -24.56 17.69 -3.72
C LYS A 231 -24.23 16.55 -4.67
N LEU A 232 -25.24 15.80 -5.10
CA LEU A 232 -25.09 14.66 -6.01
C LEU A 232 -25.58 15.01 -7.41
N GLY A 233 -24.77 14.71 -8.42
CA GLY A 233 -25.18 14.72 -9.82
C GLY A 233 -25.58 13.31 -10.26
N LEU A 234 -26.80 13.15 -10.75
CA LEU A 234 -27.30 11.87 -11.26
C LEU A 234 -27.17 11.86 -12.79
N PHE A 235 -26.59 10.79 -13.33
CA PHE A 235 -26.36 10.64 -14.75
C PHE A 235 -26.82 9.26 -15.24
N ILE A 236 -27.45 9.22 -16.41
CA ILE A 236 -27.71 7.97 -17.15
C ILE A 236 -27.04 8.13 -18.52
N ASN A 237 -26.08 7.25 -18.84
CA ASN A 237 -25.31 7.34 -20.09
C ASN A 237 -24.71 8.74 -20.35
N ASP A 238 -24.15 9.35 -19.29
CA ASP A 238 -23.59 10.71 -19.26
C ASP A 238 -24.58 11.86 -19.48
N GLU A 239 -25.88 11.60 -19.60
CA GLU A 239 -26.91 12.64 -19.59
C GLU A 239 -27.42 12.91 -18.17
N PRO A 240 -27.53 14.19 -17.77
CA PRO A 240 -27.97 14.56 -16.43
C PRO A 240 -29.46 14.27 -16.23
N VAL A 241 -29.80 13.65 -15.11
CA VAL A 241 -31.18 13.47 -14.68
C VAL A 241 -31.72 14.80 -14.16
N ALA A 242 -32.84 15.25 -14.72
CA ALA A 242 -33.49 16.50 -14.32
C ALA A 242 -34.26 16.33 -12.99
N ASN A 243 -34.12 17.32 -12.10
CA ASN A 243 -34.92 17.50 -10.88
C ASN A 243 -35.09 16.25 -9.99
N PRO A 244 -34.01 15.63 -9.50
CA PRO A 244 -34.12 14.55 -8.51
C PRO A 244 -34.64 15.11 -7.17
N GLU A 245 -35.61 14.43 -6.57
CA GLU A 245 -36.05 14.68 -5.19
C GLU A 245 -35.13 13.93 -4.23
N ILE A 246 -34.19 14.64 -3.62
CA ILE A 246 -33.18 14.08 -2.71
C ILE A 246 -33.66 14.24 -1.26
N SER A 247 -33.85 13.12 -0.57
CA SER A 247 -34.07 13.04 0.88
C SER A 247 -32.86 12.37 1.55
N ALA A 248 -32.76 12.42 2.88
CA ALA A 248 -31.64 11.81 3.62
C ALA A 248 -31.44 10.32 3.32
N THR A 249 -32.51 9.57 3.01
CA THR A 249 -32.50 8.12 2.82
C THR A 249 -32.89 7.64 1.42
N THR A 250 -33.44 8.52 0.58
CA THR A 250 -33.96 8.15 -0.74
C THR A 250 -33.76 9.27 -1.75
N ILE A 251 -33.39 8.93 -2.99
CA ILE A 251 -33.45 9.83 -4.14
C ILE A 251 -34.53 9.31 -5.08
N ASN A 252 -35.55 10.11 -5.33
CA ASN A 252 -36.59 9.80 -6.30
C ASN A 252 -36.37 10.64 -7.56
N PHE A 253 -36.40 10.01 -8.72
CA PHE A 253 -36.35 10.75 -9.97
C PHE A 253 -37.14 10.04 -11.06
N LYS A 254 -37.62 10.85 -12.00
CA LYS A 254 -38.28 10.38 -13.20
C LYS A 254 -37.32 10.55 -14.37
N TYR A 255 -37.25 9.55 -15.23
CA TYR A 255 -36.37 9.57 -16.39
C TYR A 255 -37.09 9.05 -17.63
N THR A 256 -37.10 9.88 -18.66
CA THR A 256 -37.61 9.55 -19.99
C THR A 256 -36.42 9.50 -20.94
N ILE A 257 -36.24 8.39 -21.65
CA ILE A 257 -35.10 8.21 -22.56
C ILE A 257 -35.19 9.25 -23.70
N PRO A 258 -34.19 10.13 -23.85
CA PRO A 258 -34.16 11.09 -24.95
C PRO A 258 -33.98 10.38 -26.30
N GLU A 259 -34.48 11.01 -27.37
CA GLU A 259 -34.49 10.42 -28.73
C GLU A 259 -33.08 10.00 -29.20
N THR A 260 -32.04 10.67 -28.72
CA THR A 260 -30.61 10.42 -28.99
C THR A 260 -30.08 9.10 -28.43
N GLN A 261 -30.80 8.45 -27.49
CA GLN A 261 -30.35 7.24 -26.79
C GLN A 261 -31.27 6.03 -26.99
N ARG A 262 -32.34 6.14 -27.79
CA ARG A 262 -33.30 5.05 -28.02
C ARG A 262 -32.70 3.82 -28.72
N ASP A 263 -31.64 4.04 -29.49
CA ASP A 263 -30.91 2.97 -30.20
C ASP A 263 -29.96 2.17 -29.29
N LYS A 264 -29.70 2.65 -28.06
CA LYS A 264 -28.80 1.98 -27.11
C LYS A 264 -29.50 0.79 -26.43
N THR A 265 -28.73 -0.28 -26.22
CA THR A 265 -29.17 -1.51 -25.54
C THR A 265 -28.70 -1.59 -24.08
N GLU A 266 -27.81 -0.68 -23.68
CA GLU A 266 -27.20 -0.63 -22.35
C GLU A 266 -27.35 0.77 -21.76
N PHE A 267 -27.73 0.82 -20.48
CA PHE A 267 -27.89 2.06 -19.74
C PHE A 267 -27.06 1.99 -18.46
N LEU A 268 -26.08 2.89 -18.31
CA LEU A 268 -25.27 2.98 -17.10
C LEU A 268 -25.75 4.17 -16.26
N PHE A 269 -26.24 3.86 -15.05
CA PHE A 269 -26.56 4.86 -14.04
C PHE A 269 -25.32 5.16 -13.21
N VAL A 270 -24.98 6.44 -13.07
CA VAL A 270 -23.82 6.92 -12.31
C VAL A 270 -24.23 8.08 -11.41
N ILE A 271 -23.84 8.01 -10.14
CA ILE A 271 -23.95 9.13 -9.19
C ILE A 271 -22.55 9.72 -9.02
N LYS A 272 -22.39 11.01 -9.32
CA LYS A 272 -21.13 11.75 -9.19
C LYS A 272 -21.22 12.78 -8.05
N ASP A 273 -20.11 13.07 -7.38
CA ASP A 273 -19.99 14.16 -6.40
C ASP A 273 -19.72 15.53 -7.06
N GLU A 274 -19.63 16.59 -6.25
CA GLU A 274 -19.35 17.97 -6.71
C GLU A 274 -17.98 18.10 -7.41
N GLN A 275 -17.05 17.17 -7.17
CA GLN A 275 -15.76 17.09 -7.84
C GLN A 275 -15.78 16.21 -9.12
N GLY A 276 -16.94 15.65 -9.48
CA GLY A 276 -17.13 14.81 -10.66
C GLY A 276 -16.68 13.36 -10.50
N GLN A 277 -16.35 12.91 -9.30
CA GLN A 277 -15.94 11.53 -9.02
C GLN A 277 -17.16 10.61 -8.86
N PRO A 278 -17.17 9.41 -9.48
CA PRO A 278 -18.29 8.49 -9.35
C PRO A 278 -18.34 7.88 -7.94
N LYS A 279 -19.45 8.10 -7.20
CA LYS A 279 -19.74 7.50 -5.90
C LYS A 279 -20.52 6.19 -6.00
N PHE A 280 -21.27 5.99 -7.08
CA PHE A 280 -22.04 4.78 -7.33
C PHE A 280 -22.23 4.58 -8.84
N GLN A 281 -22.22 3.33 -9.29
CA GLN A 281 -22.49 2.95 -10.68
C GLN A 281 -23.34 1.67 -10.70
N GLN A 282 -24.37 1.64 -11.55
CA GLN A 282 -25.21 0.45 -11.75
C GLN A 282 -25.65 0.36 -13.21
N ALA A 283 -25.55 -0.84 -13.79
CA ALA A 283 -26.14 -1.12 -15.10
C ALA A 283 -27.66 -1.33 -14.98
N LEU A 284 -28.44 -0.67 -15.85
CA LEU A 284 -29.88 -0.83 -15.99
C LEU A 284 -30.18 -1.66 -17.24
N THR A 285 -30.97 -2.72 -17.07
CA THR A 285 -31.36 -3.63 -18.16
C THR A 285 -32.67 -3.20 -18.82
N LEU A 286 -32.83 -3.42 -20.12
CA LEU A 286 -34.10 -3.13 -20.80
C LEU A 286 -35.23 -4.07 -20.31
N SER A 287 -36.39 -3.50 -19.99
CA SER A 287 -37.60 -4.28 -19.74
C SER A 287 -38.16 -4.76 -21.09
N ASN A 288 -38.03 -6.05 -21.39
CA ASN A 288 -38.56 -6.64 -22.62
C ASN A 288 -40.07 -6.83 -22.50
N ASP A 289 -40.87 -5.82 -22.87
CA ASP A 289 -42.33 -5.94 -23.02
C ASP A 289 -42.73 -6.39 -24.45
N THR A 290 -42.10 -7.46 -24.94
CA THR A 290 -42.45 -8.07 -26.25
C THR A 290 -42.42 -9.61 -26.19
N LEU A 291 -43.38 -10.20 -25.47
CA LEU A 291 -43.81 -11.58 -25.70
C LEU A 291 -45.34 -11.76 -25.73
N ASN A 292 -46.12 -10.74 -26.13
CA ASN A 292 -47.58 -10.88 -26.27
C ASN A 292 -48.14 -10.54 -27.66
N ASN A 293 -47.31 -10.47 -28.71
CA ASN A 293 -47.83 -10.33 -30.06
C ASN A 293 -46.99 -11.08 -31.10
N LEU A 294 -46.91 -12.40 -30.95
CA LEU A 294 -46.69 -13.28 -32.09
C LEU A 294 -47.84 -14.27 -32.15
N ASN A 295 -48.81 -13.88 -32.97
CA ASN A 295 -49.89 -14.70 -33.49
C ASN A 295 -49.27 -15.92 -34.18
N PHE A 296 -49.23 -17.06 -33.52
CA PHE A 296 -48.86 -18.32 -34.15
C PHE A 296 -50.10 -18.87 -34.88
N PRO A 297 -50.08 -19.01 -36.22
CA PRO A 297 -51.15 -19.72 -36.92
C PRO A 297 -51.12 -21.20 -36.49
N ALA A 298 -52.31 -21.71 -36.16
CA ALA A 298 -52.55 -23.13 -36.02
C ALA A 298 -52.25 -23.87 -37.35
N ASP A 299 -51.90 -25.15 -37.21
CA ASP A 299 -51.78 -26.18 -38.25
C ASP A 299 -50.42 -26.31 -38.97
N LYS A 300 -49.64 -27.33 -38.58
CA LYS A 300 -49.45 -28.56 -39.38
C LYS A 300 -48.45 -29.54 -38.74
N GLU A 301 -48.99 -30.71 -38.43
CA GLU A 301 -48.42 -32.07 -38.53
C GLU A 301 -46.99 -32.36 -38.03
N ILE A 302 -46.92 -33.16 -36.96
CA ILE A 302 -45.77 -33.97 -36.58
C ILE A 302 -45.84 -35.30 -37.35
N PRO A 303 -44.80 -35.72 -38.09
CA PRO A 303 -44.61 -37.13 -38.39
C PRO A 303 -43.66 -37.75 -37.37
N SER A 304 -44.16 -38.81 -36.74
CA SER A 304 -43.46 -39.81 -35.96
C SER A 304 -42.33 -40.47 -36.74
N SER A 305 -41.15 -40.59 -36.14
CA SER A 305 -40.26 -41.74 -36.36
C SER A 305 -39.21 -41.79 -35.26
N ILE A 306 -39.46 -42.67 -34.30
CA ILE A 306 -38.47 -43.23 -33.39
C ILE A 306 -37.91 -44.44 -34.13
N GLU A 307 -36.59 -44.53 -34.27
CA GLU A 307 -35.92 -45.81 -34.49
C GLU A 307 -34.81 -46.01 -33.45
N HIS A 308 -34.85 -47.20 -32.88
CA HIS A 308 -34.03 -47.79 -31.83
C HIS A 308 -32.68 -48.27 -32.40
N HIS A 309 -31.64 -48.32 -31.57
CA HIS A 309 -30.58 -49.35 -31.46
C HIS A 309 -29.40 -48.73 -30.68
N ASP A 310 -29.15 -49.05 -29.41
CA ASP A 310 -28.57 -50.26 -28.80
C ASP A 310 -27.03 -50.36 -28.94
N GLU A 311 -26.40 -50.97 -27.91
CA GLU A 311 -24.99 -51.40 -27.79
C GLU A 311 -23.95 -50.50 -27.08
N SER A 312 -23.82 -50.78 -25.77
CA SER A 312 -22.64 -51.32 -25.07
C SER A 312 -21.18 -50.95 -25.45
N ASN A 313 -20.42 -50.66 -24.37
CA ASN A 313 -18.98 -50.95 -24.14
C ASN A 313 -17.97 -50.02 -24.84
N ILE A 314 -17.00 -49.40 -24.14
CA ILE A 314 -15.64 -49.93 -24.00
C ILE A 314 -14.81 -49.07 -23.00
N SER A 315 -14.15 -49.79 -22.08
CA SER A 315 -12.81 -49.61 -21.51
C SER A 315 -12.45 -48.45 -20.56
N ASN A 316 -12.28 -48.87 -19.31
CA ASN A 316 -11.28 -48.37 -18.35
C ASN A 316 -9.85 -48.42 -18.93
N GLN A 317 -9.05 -47.36 -18.73
CA GLN A 317 -7.59 -47.49 -18.57
C GLN A 317 -7.00 -46.27 -17.80
N PRO A 318 -6.13 -46.48 -16.79
CA PRO A 318 -5.51 -45.41 -16.01
C PRO A 318 -4.05 -45.14 -16.43
N PRO A 319 -3.50 -43.96 -16.10
CA PRO A 319 -2.04 -43.82 -15.86
C PRO A 319 -1.74 -42.97 -14.60
N ALA A 320 -0.60 -43.01 -13.90
CA ALA A 320 0.72 -43.63 -14.10
C ALA A 320 1.46 -43.78 -12.75
N ASN A 321 2.44 -44.69 -12.69
CA ASN A 321 3.37 -44.92 -11.57
C ASN A 321 4.44 -43.81 -11.42
N PRO A 322 4.98 -43.59 -10.21
CA PRO A 322 6.09 -42.67 -9.94
C PRO A 322 7.49 -43.27 -10.25
N PRO A 323 8.50 -42.42 -10.53
CA PRO A 323 9.86 -42.87 -10.87
C PRO A 323 10.69 -43.33 -9.66
N PRO A 324 11.75 -44.15 -9.90
CA PRO A 324 12.38 -44.95 -8.86
C PRO A 324 13.51 -44.23 -8.11
N ASN A 325 13.66 -44.68 -6.87
CA ASN A 325 14.67 -44.34 -5.89
C ASN A 325 16.06 -44.84 -6.32
N ILE A 326 17.09 -44.00 -6.29
CA ILE A 326 18.50 -44.42 -6.40
C ILE A 326 19.23 -43.93 -5.15
N ARG A 327 19.94 -44.91 -4.58
CA ARG A 327 20.73 -44.96 -3.34
C ARG A 327 21.50 -43.72 -2.93
#